data_AF-A0AAE1D1M5-F1
#
_entry.id   AF-A0AAE1D1M5-F1
#
_cell.length_a   1.000
_cell.length_b   1.000
_cell.length_c   1.000
_cell.angle_alpha   90.00
_cell.angle_beta   90.00
_cell.angle_gamma   90.00
#
_symmetry.space_group_name_H-M   'P 1'
#
loop_
_entity.id
_entity.type
_entity.pdbx_description
1 polymer ?
#
loop_
_entity_poly.entity_id
_entity_poly.type
_entity_poly.pdbx_seq_one_letter_code
_entity_poly.pdbx_strand_id
1 'polypeptide(L)'
;MIQGHTTHICKIFSQYEAFKENVRSGKYGKTAQYWIQYMDRVWLLLQFVQATKTNNFSLHVSCLKDLCPLLFTMNHQNYARYLSVYYVSLANLSLSHPGAEELLQDNGFSVSRSRTPAGRIAVDRADHQQAR
;
A
#
# COMPACT_ATOMS: atom_id res chain seq x y z
N MET A 1 -8.66 34.91 -5.94
CA MET A 1 -7.54 34.39 -6.77
C MET A 1 -7.29 32.89 -6.59
N ILE A 2 -7.67 32.26 -5.47
CA ILE A 2 -7.43 30.82 -5.18
C ILE A 2 -8.33 29.88 -6.00
N GLN A 3 -9.54 30.32 -6.36
CA GLN A 3 -10.52 29.48 -7.08
C GLN A 3 -10.10 29.13 -8.51
N GLY A 4 -9.50 30.06 -9.27
CA GLY A 4 -9.07 29.81 -10.65
C GLY A 4 -7.95 28.77 -10.76
N HIS A 5 -7.00 28.76 -9.81
CA HIS A 5 -5.91 27.80 -9.77
C HIS A 5 -6.41 26.37 -9.44
N THR A 6 -7.37 26.28 -8.53
CA THR A 6 -7.99 25.00 -8.14
C THR A 6 -8.75 24.38 -9.32
N THR A 7 -9.52 25.19 -10.06
CA THR A 7 -10.23 24.74 -11.26
C THR A 7 -9.29 24.21 -12.34
N HIS A 8 -8.12 24.83 -12.52
CA HIS A 8 -7.13 24.37 -13.48
C HIS A 8 -6.53 23.00 -13.10
N ILE A 9 -6.18 22.81 -11.82
CA ILE A 9 -5.68 21.52 -11.32
C ILE A 9 -6.72 20.43 -11.51
N CYS A 10 -7.99 20.67 -11.15
CA CYS A 10 -9.06 19.70 -11.33
C CYS A 10 -9.22 19.30 -12.80
N LYS A 11 -9.09 20.26 -13.73
CA LYS A 11 -9.14 19.98 -15.17
C LYS A 11 -7.99 19.08 -15.62
N ILE A 12 -6.75 19.36 -15.21
CA ILE A 12 -5.59 18.52 -15.53
C ILE A 12 -5.77 17.11 -14.97
N PHE A 13 -6.21 17.00 -13.72
CA PHE A 13 -6.44 15.71 -13.08
C PHE A 13 -7.51 14.90 -13.84
N SER A 14 -8.64 15.52 -14.18
CA SER A 14 -9.69 14.88 -14.98
C SER A 14 -9.18 14.41 -16.35
N GLN A 15 -8.36 15.22 -17.03
CA GLN A 15 -7.74 14.83 -18.30
C GLN A 15 -6.78 13.64 -18.14
N TYR A 16 -6.01 13.61 -17.04
CA TYR A 16 -5.12 12.51 -16.74
C TYR A 16 -5.87 11.21 -16.43
N GLU A 17 -6.95 11.27 -15.64
CA GLU A 17 -7.82 10.11 -15.39
C GLU A 17 -8.43 9.59 -16.70
N ALA A 18 -8.94 10.48 -17.55
CA ALA A 18 -9.45 10.10 -18.86
C ALA A 18 -8.36 9.46 -19.75
N PHE A 19 -7.12 9.96 -19.69
CA PHE A 19 -5.99 9.35 -20.39
C PHE A 19 -5.72 7.94 -19.88
N LYS A 20 -5.67 7.73 -18.55
CA LYS A 20 -5.47 6.40 -17.96
C LYS A 20 -6.54 5.41 -18.41
N GLU A 21 -7.81 5.82 -18.43
CA GLU A 21 -8.91 4.97 -18.90
C GLU A 21 -8.78 4.62 -20.39
N ASN A 22 -8.38 5.57 -21.23
CA ASN A 22 -8.10 5.29 -22.65
C ASN A 22 -6.91 4.32 -22.82
N VAL A 23 -5.88 4.41 -21.97
CA VAL A 23 -4.77 3.45 -21.98
C VAL A 23 -5.27 2.07 -21.56
N ARG A 24 -6.05 1.97 -20.48
CA ARG A 24 -6.63 0.71 -19.99
C ARG A 24 -7.55 0.06 -21.03
N SER A 25 -8.33 0.85 -21.77
CA SER A 25 -9.20 0.35 -22.84
C SER A 25 -8.44 -0.14 -24.08
N GLY A 26 -7.13 0.08 -24.15
CA GLY A 26 -6.28 -0.42 -25.24
C GLY A 26 -6.13 0.52 -26.42
N LYS A 27 -6.60 1.77 -26.29
CA LYS A 27 -6.53 2.79 -27.36
C LYS A 27 -5.11 3.07 -27.84
N TYR A 28 -4.11 2.86 -26.98
CA TYR A 28 -2.70 3.09 -27.25
C TYR A 28 -1.88 1.78 -27.39
N GLY A 29 -2.56 0.65 -27.60
CA GLY A 29 -1.94 -0.66 -27.79
C GLY A 29 -1.58 -1.41 -26.50
N LYS A 30 -1.16 -2.67 -26.66
CA LYS A 30 -0.91 -3.61 -25.56
C LYS A 30 0.26 -3.19 -24.66
N THR A 31 1.30 -2.58 -25.23
CA THR A 31 2.46 -2.11 -24.46
C THR A 31 2.09 -1.02 -23.46
N ALA A 32 1.26 -0.06 -23.88
CA ALA A 32 0.78 1.00 -22.98
C ALA A 32 -0.12 0.43 -21.87
N GLN A 33 -1.02 -0.51 -22.22
CA GLN A 33 -1.83 -1.25 -21.24
C GLN A 33 -0.99 -2.02 -20.21
N TYR A 34 0.12 -2.62 -20.64
CA TYR A 34 1.01 -3.34 -19.74
C TYR A 34 1.68 -2.37 -18.76
N TRP A 35 2.22 -1.25 -19.25
CA TRP A 35 2.90 -0.28 -18.40
C TRP A 35 1.97 0.37 -17.38
N ILE A 36 0.73 0.69 -17.74
CA ILE A 36 -0.20 1.27 -16.75
C ILE A 36 -0.54 0.27 -15.64
N GLN A 37 -0.74 -1.01 -15.97
CA GLN A 37 -0.93 -2.06 -14.98
C GLN A 37 0.31 -2.25 -14.10
N TYR A 38 1.51 -2.16 -14.67
CA TYR A 38 2.76 -2.20 -13.91
C TYR A 38 2.87 -1.03 -12.93
N MET A 39 2.53 0.19 -13.36
CA MET A 39 2.52 1.37 -12.50
C MET A 39 1.52 1.24 -11.35
N ASP A 40 0.32 0.71 -11.61
CA ASP A 40 -0.68 0.43 -10.56
C ASP A 40 -0.13 -0.55 -9.50
N ARG A 41 0.63 -1.58 -9.93
CA ARG A 41 1.27 -2.54 -9.02
C ARG A 41 2.41 -1.93 -8.21
N VAL A 42 3.26 -1.12 -8.85
CA VAL A 42 4.34 -0.39 -8.15
C VAL A 42 3.76 0.57 -7.13
N TRP A 43 2.68 1.26 -7.48
CA TRP A 43 1.97 2.17 -6.57
C TRP A 43 1.47 1.44 -5.33
N LEU A 44 0.85 0.26 -5.49
CA LEU A 44 0.44 -0.58 -4.36
C LEU A 44 1.60 -0.96 -3.45
N LEU A 45 2.76 -1.35 -4.01
CA LEU A 45 3.95 -1.67 -3.22
C LEU A 45 4.48 -0.45 -2.46
N LEU A 46 4.47 0.73 -3.09
CA LEU A 46 4.88 1.97 -2.44
C LEU A 46 3.92 2.36 -1.31
N GLN A 47 2.61 2.19 -1.49
CA GLN A 47 1.61 2.41 -0.44
C GLN A 47 1.80 1.44 0.73
N PHE A 48 2.11 0.18 0.45
CA PHE A 48 2.42 -0.81 1.48
C PHE A 48 3.67 -0.42 2.30
N VAL A 49 4.74 0.05 1.64
CA VAL A 49 5.93 0.56 2.32
C VAL A 49 5.62 1.83 3.11
N GLN A 50 4.85 2.75 2.51
CA GLN A 50 4.41 3.99 3.16
C GLN A 50 3.65 3.67 4.44
N ALA A 51 2.73 2.71 4.42
CA ALA A 51 1.94 2.31 5.57
C ALA A 51 2.83 1.92 6.78
N THR A 52 3.87 1.13 6.55
CA THR A 52 4.87 0.80 7.58
C THR A 52 5.63 2.04 8.04
N LYS A 53 6.07 2.88 7.10
CA LYS A 53 6.87 4.08 7.37
C LYS A 53 6.10 5.12 8.17
N THR A 54 4.78 5.20 8.02
CA THR A 54 3.91 6.16 8.71
C THR A 54 3.10 5.57 9.87
N ASN A 55 3.34 4.29 10.22
CA ASN A 55 2.54 3.54 11.20
C ASN A 55 1.03 3.53 10.86
N ASN A 56 0.67 3.57 9.59
CA ASN A 56 -0.73 3.50 9.17
C ASN A 56 -1.16 2.03 9.03
N PHE A 57 -1.59 1.45 10.14
CA PHE A 57 -2.02 0.05 10.20
C PHE A 57 -3.22 -0.25 9.28
N SER A 58 -4.22 0.64 9.21
CA SER A 58 -5.38 0.44 8.32
C SER A 58 -4.96 0.39 6.85
N LEU A 59 -4.09 1.31 6.41
CA LEU A 59 -3.56 1.30 5.04
C LEU A 59 -2.77 0.01 4.76
N HIS A 60 -2.01 -0.48 5.74
CA HIS A 60 -1.27 -1.73 5.63
C HIS A 60 -2.22 -2.91 5.36
N VAL A 61 -3.28 -3.06 6.17
CA VAL A 61 -4.29 -4.11 6.00
C VAL A 61 -5.00 -4.00 4.65
N SER A 62 -5.33 -2.78 4.21
CA SER A 62 -5.92 -2.57 2.87
C SER A 62 -4.98 -3.01 1.76
N CYS A 63 -3.70 -2.65 1.83
CA CYS A 63 -2.72 -3.05 0.82
C CYS A 63 -2.53 -4.57 0.78
N LEU A 64 -2.59 -5.26 1.92
CA LEU A 64 -2.47 -6.73 1.98
C LEU A 64 -3.57 -7.44 1.20
N LYS A 65 -4.80 -6.90 1.25
CA LYS A 65 -5.94 -7.42 0.47
C LYS A 65 -5.65 -7.41 -1.03
N ASP A 66 -5.09 -6.31 -1.53
CA ASP A 66 -4.81 -6.12 -2.96
C ASP A 66 -3.49 -6.80 -3.39
N LEU A 67 -2.56 -7.02 -2.45
CA LEU A 67 -1.29 -7.69 -2.70
C LEU A 67 -1.46 -9.21 -2.90
N CYS A 68 -2.44 -9.83 -2.24
CA CYS A 68 -2.75 -11.26 -2.38
C CYS A 68 -2.96 -11.70 -3.85
N PRO A 69 -3.89 -11.10 -4.63
CA PRO A 69 -4.05 -11.48 -6.03
C PRO A 69 -2.81 -11.14 -6.87
N LEU A 70 -2.10 -10.05 -6.56
CA LEU A 70 -0.88 -9.69 -7.27
C LEU A 70 0.20 -10.78 -7.13
N LEU A 71 0.47 -11.25 -5.91
CA LEU A 71 1.44 -12.33 -5.67
C LEU A 71 1.04 -13.62 -6.39
N PHE A 72 -0.26 -13.92 -6.45
CA PHE A 72 -0.75 -15.07 -7.21
C PHE A 72 -0.43 -14.95 -8.70
N THR A 73 -0.69 -13.77 -9.31
CA THR A 73 -0.38 -13.52 -10.73
C THR A 73 1.11 -13.55 -11.04
N MET A 74 1.97 -13.23 -10.06
CA MET A 74 3.42 -13.22 -10.19
C MET A 74 4.08 -14.57 -9.85
N ASN A 75 3.29 -15.65 -9.73
CA ASN A 75 3.77 -16.99 -9.39
C ASN A 75 4.44 -17.10 -8.00
N HIS A 76 4.09 -16.22 -7.06
CA HIS A 76 4.51 -16.30 -5.67
C HIS A 76 3.46 -17.02 -4.81
N GLN A 77 3.05 -18.22 -5.22
CA GLN A 77 1.92 -18.95 -4.65
C GLN A 77 2.05 -19.21 -3.14
N ASN A 78 3.26 -19.57 -2.67
CA ASN A 78 3.50 -19.79 -1.24
C ASN A 78 3.29 -18.51 -0.44
N TYR A 79 3.82 -17.37 -0.92
CA TYR A 79 3.60 -16.08 -0.29
C TYR A 79 2.13 -15.69 -0.32
N ALA A 80 1.44 -15.85 -1.47
CA ALA A 80 0.01 -15.55 -1.57
C ALA A 80 -0.82 -16.38 -0.57
N ARG A 81 -0.50 -17.67 -0.39
CA ARG A 81 -1.15 -18.55 0.59
C ARG A 81 -0.97 -18.01 2.01
N TYR A 82 0.26 -17.79 2.45
CA TYR A 82 0.51 -17.30 3.81
C TYR A 82 -0.03 -15.89 4.04
N LEU A 83 0.06 -15.03 3.02
CA LEU A 83 -0.46 -13.66 3.07
C LEU A 83 -1.97 -13.64 3.26
N SER A 84 -2.70 -14.54 2.58
CA SER A 84 -4.16 -14.62 2.73
C SER A 84 -4.58 -14.99 4.15
N VAL A 85 -3.88 -15.94 4.78
CA VAL A 85 -4.12 -16.31 6.19
C VAL A 85 -3.79 -15.14 7.11
N TYR A 86 -2.64 -14.50 6.89
CA TYR A 86 -2.23 -13.33 7.67
C TYR A 86 -3.24 -12.18 7.57
N TYR A 87 -3.69 -11.86 6.36
CA TYR A 87 -4.71 -10.84 6.12
C TYR A 87 -6.01 -11.14 6.88
N VAL A 88 -6.50 -12.38 6.82
CA VAL A 88 -7.73 -12.79 7.55
C VAL A 88 -7.55 -12.65 9.06
N SER A 89 -6.38 -13.02 9.59
CA SER A 89 -6.08 -12.83 11.02
C SER A 89 -6.11 -11.34 11.42
N LEU A 90 -5.56 -10.44 10.59
CA LEU A 90 -5.61 -9.01 10.85
C LEU A 90 -7.02 -8.42 10.67
N ALA A 91 -7.80 -8.91 9.70
CA ALA A 91 -9.17 -8.46 9.49
C ALA A 91 -10.09 -8.86 10.65
N ASN A 92 -9.81 -9.99 11.30
CA ASN A 92 -10.53 -10.47 12.49
C ASN A 92 -9.86 -10.05 13.80
N LEU A 93 -8.93 -9.09 13.77
CA LEU A 93 -8.14 -8.71 14.95
C LEU A 93 -9.02 -8.16 16.07
N SER A 94 -10.00 -7.31 15.74
CA SER A 94 -10.93 -6.71 16.70
C SER A 94 -11.78 -7.74 17.45
N LEU A 95 -12.10 -8.87 16.80
CA LEU A 95 -12.87 -9.96 17.40
C LEU A 95 -11.98 -10.90 18.22
N SER A 96 -10.81 -11.26 17.69
CA SER A 96 -9.90 -12.21 18.33
C SER A 96 -9.14 -11.61 19.51
N HIS A 97 -8.72 -10.35 19.38
CA HIS A 97 -7.92 -9.63 20.37
C HIS A 97 -8.42 -8.17 20.49
N PRO A 98 -9.51 -7.94 21.25
CA PRO A 98 -10.02 -6.59 21.48
C PRO A 98 -8.93 -5.64 22.03
N GLY A 99 -8.85 -4.42 21.49
CA GLY A 99 -7.84 -3.42 21.87
C GLY A 99 -6.48 -3.56 21.15
N ALA A 100 -6.20 -4.68 20.47
CA ALA A 100 -4.94 -4.84 19.74
C ALA A 100 -4.83 -3.86 18.55
N GLU A 101 -5.94 -3.57 17.87
CA GLU A 101 -5.94 -2.60 16.77
C GLU A 101 -5.56 -1.18 17.25
N GLU A 102 -6.07 -0.77 18.40
CA GLU A 102 -5.74 0.54 19.00
C GLU A 102 -4.25 0.63 19.33
N LEU A 103 -3.67 -0.42 19.92
CA LEU A 103 -2.23 -0.48 20.21
C LEU A 103 -1.37 -0.42 18.94
N LEU A 104 -1.79 -1.10 17.86
CA LEU A 104 -1.07 -1.07 16.59
C LEU A 104 -1.13 0.31 15.93
N GLN A 105 -2.29 0.96 15.99
CA GLN A 105 -2.46 2.33 15.50
C GLN A 105 -1.69 3.34 16.35
N ASP A 106 -1.61 3.12 17.66
CA ASP A 106 -0.77 3.91 18.57
C ASP A 106 0.69 3.46 18.56
N ASN A 107 1.34 3.57 17.40
CA ASN A 107 2.78 3.37 17.23
C ASN A 107 3.31 1.94 17.52
N GLY A 108 2.44 0.96 17.81
CA GLY A 108 2.83 -0.43 18.04
C GLY A 108 3.11 -1.25 16.77
N PHE A 109 2.67 -0.76 15.60
CA PHE A 109 2.84 -1.48 14.33
C PHE A 109 4.25 -1.36 13.73
N SER A 110 4.90 -0.21 13.85
CA SER A 110 6.25 0.03 13.35
C SER A 110 7.09 0.87 14.32
N VAL A 111 8.40 0.64 14.33
CA VAL A 111 9.33 1.28 15.27
C VAL A 111 10.29 2.22 14.53
N SER A 112 10.76 3.26 15.21
CA SER A 112 11.77 4.17 14.70
C SER A 112 12.89 4.39 15.71
N ARG A 113 14.13 4.39 15.24
CA ARG A 113 15.30 4.79 16.05
C ARG A 113 15.57 6.30 15.98
N SER A 114 15.12 6.95 14.91
CA SER A 114 15.33 8.37 14.64
C SER A 114 13.99 9.12 14.65
N ARG A 115 14.05 10.44 14.85
CA ARG A 115 12.87 11.33 14.76
C ARG A 115 12.47 11.68 13.32
N THR A 116 13.10 11.06 12.33
CA THR A 116 12.78 11.31 10.92
C THR A 116 11.45 10.64 10.54
N PRO A 117 10.50 11.36 9.91
CA PRO A 117 9.17 10.82 9.61
C PRO A 117 9.14 9.53 8.78
N ALA A 118 10.11 9.32 7.88
CA ALA A 118 10.24 8.10 7.07
C ALA A 118 11.24 7.07 7.65
N GLY A 119 11.65 7.25 8.90
CA GLY A 119 12.62 6.39 9.58
C GLY A 119 12.04 5.06 10.06
N ARG A 120 10.71 4.93 10.16
CA ARG A 120 10.10 3.75 10.77
C ARG A 120 10.33 2.47 9.95
N ILE A 121 10.48 1.35 10.63
CA ILE A 121 10.64 0.01 10.06
C ILE A 121 9.74 -0.97 10.81
N ALA A 122 9.47 -2.10 10.19
CA ALA A 122 8.78 -3.19 10.86
C ALA A 122 9.62 -3.69 12.06
N VAL A 123 8.93 -4.13 13.11
CA VAL A 123 9.54 -4.51 14.40
C VAL A 123 10.58 -5.61 14.24
N ASP A 124 10.25 -6.65 13.45
CA ASP A 124 11.13 -7.77 13.12
C ASP A 124 12.49 -7.29 12.55
N ARG A 125 12.46 -6.30 11.67
CA ARG A 125 13.68 -5.72 11.08
C ARG A 125 14.49 -4.93 12.09
N ALA A 126 13.84 -4.29 13.05
CA ALA A 126 14.54 -3.50 14.06
C ALA A 126 15.34 -4.37 15.01
N ASP A 127 14.78 -5.50 15.44
CA ASP A 127 15.46 -6.46 16.33
C ASP A 127 16.74 -6.99 15.68
N HIS A 128 16.66 -7.38 14.39
CA HIS A 128 17.84 -7.82 13.63
C HIS A 128 18.91 -6.73 13.45
N GLN A 129 18.51 -5.46 13.39
CA GLN A 129 19.43 -4.34 13.23
C GLN A 129 20.07 -3.89 14.55
N GLN A 130 19.52 -4.27 15.71
CA GLN A 130 20.13 -4.06 17.02
C GLN A 130 21.18 -5.12 17.37
N ALA A 131 21.08 -6.32 16.79
CA ALA A 131 22.03 -7.42 16.98
C ALA A 131 23.32 -7.29 16.14
N ARG A 132 23.50 -6.18 15.41
CA ARG A 132 24.69 -5.84 14.63
C ARG A 132 25.34 -4.59 15.20
#